data_AF-A0A927SFA7-F1
#
_entry.id   AF-A0A927SFA7-F1
#
_cell.length_a   1.000
_cell.length_b   1.000
_cell.length_c   1.000
_cell.angle_alpha   90.00
_cell.angle_beta   90.00
_cell.angle_gamma   90.00
#
_symmetry.space_group_name_H-M   'P 1'
#
loop_
_entity.id
_entity.type
_entity.pdbx_description
1 polymer ?
#
loop_
_entity_poly.entity_id
_entity_poly.type
_entity_poly.pdbx_seq_one_letter_code
_entity_poly.pdbx_strand_id
1 'polypeptide(L)'
;MIMSRLEYVAHEDLKKLLWWNDGPEKNYSKKCRQEAICQDGVVVAWISQPGNDEPSVMSVNDAVSFESDEPNMKEPPYYPKYSDLTAKQRGAYWAFLQNPYEGDARIGYVFLLYYGLERHLVEGDLEAAVKVILTLRKVYDNSSFQLYSAHALVISILSHQRLDLLQQFMCSIEKDYEYQFSCNLYAICKFLLGLPLVPADLVRMAKDVDFRKLNYIKNYPTEFISTLENQMKVLYGITSLFISDFFTSNQWGDLQKQSIAVYANVSLNSRWIDIPFLLSYKPLKDVIREILEKTHEELKIELRKRRQAGEIVAVEIEKKREFLNPCSLMRVRKNNC
;
A
#
# COMPACT_ATOMS: atom_id res chain seq x y z
N MET A 1 -1.25 45.02 -3.57
CA MET A 1 0.23 44.92 -3.59
C MET A 1 0.55 43.58 -4.24
N ILE A 2 1.16 43.60 -5.42
CA ILE A 2 1.46 42.39 -6.21
C ILE A 2 2.60 41.67 -5.49
N MET A 3 2.29 40.63 -4.73
CA MET A 3 3.31 39.81 -4.06
C MET A 3 4.11 39.05 -5.12
N SER A 4 5.43 39.14 -5.04
CA SER A 4 6.37 38.54 -5.98
C SER A 4 6.28 37.01 -5.95
N ARG A 5 6.30 36.40 -7.14
CA ARG A 5 6.26 34.96 -7.49
C ARG A 5 7.23 34.00 -6.75
N LEU A 6 8.00 34.44 -5.77
CA LEU A 6 9.10 33.70 -5.15
C LEU A 6 8.70 32.82 -3.95
N GLU A 7 7.49 32.97 -3.39
CA GLU A 7 7.11 32.28 -2.13
C GLU A 7 6.28 31.00 -2.33
N TYR A 8 5.73 30.77 -3.53
CA TYR A 8 4.96 29.55 -3.86
C TYR A 8 5.81 28.57 -4.68
N VAL A 9 6.90 28.11 -4.10
CA VAL A 9 7.74 27.08 -4.72
C VAL A 9 7.32 25.73 -4.16
N ALA A 10 6.78 24.87 -5.02
CA ALA A 10 6.68 23.45 -4.73
C ALA A 10 7.87 22.72 -5.34
N HIS A 11 8.20 21.55 -4.80
CA HIS A 11 9.18 20.65 -5.38
C HIS A 11 8.87 20.38 -6.86
N GLU A 12 9.90 20.25 -7.70
CA GLU A 12 9.75 20.26 -9.16
C GLU A 12 8.78 19.18 -9.69
N ASP A 13 8.79 17.99 -9.09
CA ASP A 13 7.91 16.88 -9.49
C ASP A 13 6.45 17.07 -9.03
N LEU A 14 6.16 18.02 -8.13
CA LEU A 14 4.82 18.34 -7.67
C LEU A 14 4.14 19.42 -8.52
N LYS A 15 4.89 20.25 -9.25
CA LYS A 15 4.34 21.45 -9.90
C LYS A 15 3.14 21.16 -10.82
N LYS A 16 3.14 20.00 -11.48
CA LYS A 16 2.04 19.54 -12.36
C LYS A 16 1.01 18.65 -11.65
N LEU A 17 1.24 18.34 -10.38
CA LEU A 17 0.41 17.45 -9.55
C LEU A 17 -0.43 18.20 -8.50
N LEU A 18 -0.37 19.53 -8.52
CA LEU A 18 -1.15 20.41 -7.65
C LEU A 18 -2.46 20.80 -8.34
N TRP A 19 -3.55 20.80 -7.59
CA TRP A 19 -4.88 21.14 -8.10
C TRP A 19 -5.28 22.57 -7.74
N TRP A 20 -5.69 23.34 -8.75
CA TRP A 20 -6.06 24.75 -8.64
C TRP A 20 -7.51 24.98 -9.05
N ASN A 21 -8.29 25.64 -8.19
CA ASN A 21 -9.69 25.97 -8.43
C ASN A 21 -9.87 27.20 -9.34
N ASP A 22 -8.92 28.11 -9.28
CA ASP A 22 -8.94 29.43 -9.90
C ASP A 22 -7.52 29.90 -10.26
N GLY A 23 -7.43 31.10 -10.85
CA GLY A 23 -6.18 31.67 -11.32
C GLY A 23 -5.70 31.12 -12.68
N PRO A 24 -4.50 31.56 -13.14
CA PRO A 24 -3.96 31.18 -14.45
C PRO A 24 -3.65 29.68 -14.60
N GLU A 25 -3.33 29.00 -13.49
CA GLU A 25 -2.99 27.57 -13.44
C GLU A 25 -4.20 26.68 -13.13
N LYS A 26 -5.43 27.22 -13.19
CA LYS A 26 -6.66 26.47 -12.92
C LYS A 26 -6.70 25.19 -13.75
N ASN A 27 -6.72 24.05 -13.05
CA ASN A 27 -6.76 22.74 -13.67
C ASN A 27 -7.80 21.80 -13.03
N TYR A 28 -8.42 22.20 -11.91
CA TYR A 28 -9.44 21.41 -11.25
C TYR A 28 -10.82 21.63 -11.89
N SER A 29 -11.54 20.52 -12.06
CA SER A 29 -12.95 20.51 -12.44
C SER A 29 -13.63 19.31 -11.80
N LYS A 30 -14.89 19.46 -11.39
CA LYS A 30 -15.70 18.33 -10.89
C LYS A 30 -16.09 17.46 -12.08
N LYS A 31 -15.25 16.47 -12.40
CA LYS A 31 -15.53 15.45 -13.41
C LYS A 31 -16.12 14.20 -12.76
N CYS A 32 -16.92 13.48 -13.54
CA CYS A 32 -17.47 12.18 -13.18
C CYS A 32 -16.92 11.16 -14.18
N ARG A 33 -16.31 10.08 -13.71
CA ARG A 33 -15.79 9.00 -14.54
C ARG A 33 -16.23 7.65 -13.96
N GLN A 34 -16.85 6.82 -14.79
CA GLN A 34 -17.26 5.48 -14.42
C GLN A 34 -16.57 4.50 -15.34
N GLU A 35 -15.72 3.65 -14.79
CA GLU A 35 -15.05 2.60 -15.56
C GLU A 35 -15.03 1.32 -14.71
N ALA A 36 -15.43 0.21 -15.33
CA ALA A 36 -15.18 -1.11 -14.82
C ALA A 36 -14.14 -1.74 -15.74
N ILE A 37 -12.99 -2.09 -15.19
CA ILE A 37 -11.90 -2.69 -15.96
C ILE A 37 -11.62 -4.09 -15.43
N CYS A 38 -11.45 -5.02 -16.37
CA CYS A 38 -11.08 -6.39 -16.13
C CYS A 38 -9.62 -6.57 -16.57
N GLN A 39 -8.72 -6.85 -15.63
CA GLN A 39 -7.33 -7.23 -15.92
C GLN A 39 -7.18 -8.72 -15.58
N ASP A 40 -6.98 -9.58 -16.59
CA ASP A 40 -6.81 -11.04 -16.43
C ASP A 40 -7.89 -11.72 -15.56
N GLY A 41 -9.13 -11.23 -15.63
CA GLY A 41 -10.29 -11.72 -14.86
C GLY A 41 -10.51 -11.00 -13.52
N VAL A 42 -9.57 -10.16 -13.08
CA VAL A 42 -9.76 -9.26 -11.93
C VAL A 42 -10.59 -8.07 -12.38
N VAL A 43 -11.86 -8.05 -11.99
CA VAL A 43 -12.75 -6.92 -12.24
C VAL A 43 -12.60 -5.91 -11.10
N VAL A 44 -12.11 -4.72 -11.40
CA VAL A 44 -12.18 -3.56 -10.53
C VAL A 44 -13.22 -2.62 -11.14
N ALA A 45 -14.33 -2.42 -10.45
CA ALA A 45 -15.29 -1.38 -10.79
C ALA A 45 -15.02 -0.15 -9.92
N TRP A 46 -14.82 1.01 -10.53
CA TRP A 46 -14.80 2.29 -9.81
C TRP A 46 -15.72 3.30 -10.48
N ILE A 47 -16.33 4.10 -9.62
CA ILE A 47 -17.23 5.17 -9.97
C ILE A 47 -16.69 6.42 -9.27
N SER A 48 -16.04 7.33 -10.02
CA SER A 48 -15.88 8.71 -9.55
C SER A 48 -17.18 9.44 -9.86
N GLN A 49 -18.10 9.47 -8.90
CA GLN A 49 -19.16 10.47 -8.90
C GLN A 49 -18.62 11.76 -8.28
N PRO A 50 -19.21 12.93 -8.56
CA PRO A 50 -18.87 14.15 -7.83
C PRO A 50 -19.15 13.90 -6.34
N GLY A 51 -18.09 13.72 -5.56
CA GLY A 51 -18.19 13.60 -4.12
C GLY A 51 -18.29 14.95 -3.44
N ASN A 52 -17.92 14.97 -2.16
CA ASN A 52 -17.69 16.20 -1.41
C ASN A 52 -16.64 17.09 -2.10
N ASP A 53 -16.57 18.36 -1.72
CA ASP A 53 -15.53 19.26 -2.21
C ASP A 53 -14.13 18.66 -2.04
N GLU A 54 -13.30 18.86 -3.06
CA GLU A 54 -11.98 18.26 -3.12
C GLU A 54 -11.06 18.87 -2.04
N PRO A 55 -10.58 18.08 -1.06
CA PRO A 55 -9.73 18.59 0.01
C PRO A 55 -8.42 19.21 -0.46
N SER A 56 -7.75 18.69 -1.50
CA SER A 56 -6.43 19.16 -1.94
C SER A 56 -6.44 20.39 -2.86
N VAL A 57 -7.62 20.82 -3.31
CA VAL A 57 -7.74 21.93 -4.27
C VAL A 57 -7.40 23.24 -3.61
N MET A 58 -6.49 23.99 -4.24
CA MET A 58 -5.99 25.28 -3.78
C MET A 58 -6.64 26.42 -4.55
N SER A 59 -6.75 27.57 -3.90
CA SER A 59 -7.20 28.82 -4.50
C SER A 59 -6.08 29.85 -4.43
N VAL A 60 -5.91 30.64 -5.51
CA VAL A 60 -4.96 31.77 -5.52
C VAL A 60 -5.47 32.96 -4.71
N ASN A 61 -6.75 32.95 -4.33
CA ASN A 61 -7.38 34.00 -3.54
C ASN A 61 -7.31 33.72 -2.02
N ASP A 62 -6.87 32.52 -1.64
CA ASP A 62 -6.72 32.13 -0.24
C ASP A 62 -5.52 32.86 0.40
N ALA A 63 -5.74 33.50 1.54
CA ALA A 63 -4.66 34.15 2.28
C ALA A 63 -3.61 33.14 2.75
N VAL A 64 -2.33 33.47 2.62
CA VAL A 64 -1.17 32.68 3.04
C VAL A 64 -0.22 33.57 3.85
N SER A 65 0.30 33.04 4.94
CA SER A 65 1.32 33.70 5.77
C SER A 65 2.48 32.74 6.02
N PHE A 66 3.69 33.15 5.64
CA PHE A 66 4.95 32.43 5.87
C PHE A 66 5.63 32.81 7.18
N GLU A 67 4.93 33.53 8.07
CA GLU A 67 5.46 33.86 9.39
C GLU A 67 5.74 32.57 10.17
N SER A 68 7.02 32.25 10.27
CA SER A 68 7.58 31.29 11.22
C SER A 68 7.44 31.89 12.62
N ASP A 69 7.03 31.08 13.60
CA ASP A 69 7.18 31.30 15.06
C ASP A 69 5.87 31.26 15.85
N GLU A 70 5.11 30.17 15.68
CA GLU A 70 4.29 29.67 16.79
C GLU A 70 4.74 28.26 17.17
N PRO A 71 5.50 28.08 18.26
CA PRO A 71 5.91 26.75 18.73
C PRO A 71 4.74 25.81 19.04
N ASN A 72 3.50 26.32 19.09
CA ASN A 72 2.26 25.58 19.35
C ASN A 72 1.25 25.63 18.21
N MET A 73 1.69 25.90 16.98
CA MET A 73 0.79 25.88 15.82
C MET A 73 0.03 24.55 15.79
N LYS A 74 -1.31 24.58 15.77
CA LYS A 74 -2.13 23.35 15.82
C LYS A 74 -1.94 22.50 14.57
N GLU A 75 -1.95 21.18 14.74
CA GLU A 75 -1.97 20.26 13.61
C GLU A 75 -3.19 20.53 12.71
N PRO A 76 -3.09 20.24 11.40
CA PRO A 76 -4.26 20.21 10.54
C PRO A 76 -5.35 19.30 11.15
N PRO A 77 -6.64 19.61 10.92
CA PRO A 77 -7.72 18.78 11.41
C PRO A 77 -7.65 17.37 10.83
N TYR A 78 -8.28 16.41 11.51
CA TYR A 78 -8.51 15.08 10.98
C TYR A 78 -9.32 15.17 9.67
N TYR A 79 -8.82 14.55 8.60
CA TYR A 79 -9.26 14.76 7.20
C TYR A 79 -9.10 16.22 6.73
N PRO A 80 -7.86 16.70 6.56
CA PRO A 80 -7.60 18.10 6.25
C PRO A 80 -8.11 18.50 4.86
N LYS A 81 -8.66 19.71 4.77
CA LYS A 81 -8.96 20.39 3.51
C LYS A 81 -8.16 21.68 3.43
N TYR A 82 -7.63 22.00 2.26
CA TYR A 82 -6.86 23.22 2.04
C TYR A 82 -7.68 24.48 2.35
N SER A 83 -8.96 24.46 1.97
CA SER A 83 -9.92 25.54 2.26
C SER A 83 -10.07 25.84 3.74
N ASP A 84 -9.92 24.82 4.59
CA ASP A 84 -10.15 24.90 6.03
C ASP A 84 -8.88 25.30 6.79
N LEU A 85 -7.74 25.37 6.11
CA LEU A 85 -6.48 25.82 6.69
C LEU A 85 -6.49 27.33 6.92
N THR A 86 -6.01 27.74 8.09
CA THR A 86 -5.67 29.15 8.35
C THR A 86 -4.53 29.63 7.43
N ALA A 87 -4.36 30.95 7.28
CA ALA A 87 -3.29 31.51 6.45
C ALA A 87 -1.89 31.01 6.82
N LYS A 88 -1.61 30.86 8.13
CA LYS A 88 -0.35 30.29 8.64
C LYS A 88 -0.21 28.80 8.32
N GLN A 89 -1.30 28.02 8.43
CA GLN A 89 -1.31 26.61 8.04
C GLN A 89 -1.08 26.41 6.54
N ARG A 90 -1.61 27.29 5.69
CA ARG A 90 -1.30 27.28 4.26
C ARG A 90 0.17 27.59 4.01
N GLY A 91 0.76 28.55 4.73
CA GLY A 91 2.20 28.85 4.62
C GLY A 91 3.09 27.66 5.01
N ALA A 92 2.77 26.99 6.13
CA ALA A 92 3.46 25.77 6.54
C ALA A 92 3.27 24.61 5.54
N TYR A 93 2.07 24.47 4.95
CA TYR A 93 1.85 23.50 3.88
C TYR A 93 2.69 23.81 2.64
N TRP A 94 2.79 25.08 2.24
CA TRP A 94 3.67 25.51 1.15
C TRP A 94 5.15 25.26 1.46
N ALA A 95 5.59 25.47 2.70
CA ALA A 95 6.94 25.09 3.12
C ALA A 95 7.16 23.57 3.02
N PHE A 96 6.19 22.77 3.45
CA PHE A 96 6.22 21.31 3.27
C PHE A 96 6.31 20.90 1.79
N LEU A 97 5.56 21.56 0.90
CA LEU A 97 5.58 21.26 -0.54
C LEU A 97 6.93 21.53 -1.20
N GLN A 98 7.83 22.33 -0.60
CA GLN A 98 9.18 22.56 -1.14
C GLN A 98 10.04 21.29 -1.08
N ASN A 99 9.87 20.48 -0.04
CA ASN A 99 10.57 19.21 0.12
C ASN A 99 9.75 18.24 0.99
N PRO A 100 8.76 17.53 0.41
CA PRO A 100 7.89 16.64 1.19
C PRO A 100 8.58 15.30 1.53
N TYR A 101 9.88 15.16 1.26
CA TYR A 101 10.61 13.90 1.34
C TYR A 101 11.49 13.78 2.59
N GLU A 102 11.42 14.74 3.51
CA GLU A 102 12.21 14.75 4.76
C GLU A 102 11.71 13.73 5.80
N GLY A 103 10.44 13.32 5.71
CA GLY A 103 9.89 12.23 6.53
C GLY A 103 9.46 12.63 7.96
N ASP A 104 9.62 13.89 8.36
CA ASP A 104 9.28 14.41 9.70
C ASP A 104 8.09 15.38 9.72
N ALA A 105 7.57 15.74 8.55
CA ALA A 105 6.40 16.59 8.43
C ALA A 105 5.16 16.01 9.12
N ARG A 106 4.29 16.90 9.62
CA ARG A 106 3.01 16.53 10.21
C ARG A 106 2.16 15.75 9.21
N ILE A 107 1.65 14.59 9.64
CA ILE A 107 0.96 13.65 8.76
C ILE A 107 -0.26 14.25 8.05
N GLY A 108 -0.93 15.25 8.65
CA GLY A 108 -2.03 15.96 8.01
C GLY A 108 -1.63 16.63 6.69
N TYR A 109 -0.44 17.22 6.60
CA TYR A 109 0.05 17.81 5.35
C TYR A 109 0.40 16.76 4.31
N VAL A 110 0.93 15.61 4.74
CA VAL A 110 1.17 14.45 3.85
C VAL A 110 -0.15 13.95 3.27
N PHE A 111 -1.20 13.82 4.09
CA PHE A 111 -2.53 13.44 3.60
C PHE A 111 -3.14 14.47 2.66
N LEU A 112 -2.96 15.76 2.93
CA LEU A 112 -3.48 16.82 2.06
C LEU A 112 -2.86 16.77 0.65
N LEU A 113 -1.53 16.59 0.57
CA LEU A 113 -0.85 16.36 -0.71
C LEU A 113 -1.33 15.04 -1.36
N TYR A 114 -1.37 13.97 -0.56
CA TYR A 114 -1.78 12.64 -1.03
C TYR A 114 -3.19 12.63 -1.62
N TYR A 115 -4.14 13.39 -1.09
CA TYR A 115 -5.48 13.49 -1.68
C TYR A 115 -5.46 14.00 -3.13
N GLY A 116 -4.57 14.94 -3.43
CA GLY A 116 -4.36 15.42 -4.80
C GLY A 116 -3.74 14.36 -5.70
N LEU A 117 -2.74 13.63 -5.17
CA LEU A 117 -2.09 12.52 -5.86
C LEU A 117 -3.07 11.36 -6.15
N GLU A 118 -3.96 11.03 -5.21
CA GLU A 118 -5.02 10.02 -5.40
C GLU A 118 -5.91 10.34 -6.61
N ARG A 119 -6.22 11.62 -6.86
CA ARG A 119 -6.96 11.99 -8.06
C ARG A 119 -6.15 11.81 -9.34
N HIS A 120 -4.85 12.10 -9.32
CA HIS A 120 -4.01 11.82 -10.49
C HIS A 120 -3.95 10.32 -10.80
N LEU A 121 -4.04 9.45 -9.80
CA LEU A 121 -4.18 8.00 -10.01
C LEU A 121 -5.46 7.62 -10.76
N VAL A 122 -6.54 8.41 -10.67
CA VAL A 122 -7.85 8.10 -11.26
C VAL A 122 -8.08 8.81 -12.60
N GLU A 123 -7.69 10.08 -12.72
CA GLU A 123 -8.05 10.92 -13.87
C GLU A 123 -6.95 11.88 -14.33
N GLY A 124 -5.76 11.82 -13.74
CA GLY A 124 -4.66 12.72 -14.06
C GLY A 124 -3.43 12.02 -14.61
N ASP A 125 -2.26 12.38 -14.07
CA ASP A 125 -0.96 11.87 -14.52
C ASP A 125 -0.59 10.70 -13.59
N LEU A 126 -1.01 9.51 -14.00
CA LEU A 126 -0.83 8.28 -13.24
C LEU A 126 0.65 8.04 -12.89
N GLU A 127 1.55 8.12 -13.86
CA GLU A 127 2.96 7.77 -13.68
C GLU A 127 3.66 8.74 -12.71
N ALA A 128 3.45 10.04 -12.89
CA ALA A 128 4.03 11.05 -12.02
C ALA A 128 3.51 10.90 -10.58
N ALA A 129 2.20 10.65 -10.42
CA ALA A 129 1.61 10.42 -9.10
C ALA A 129 2.12 9.15 -8.43
N VAL A 130 2.19 8.02 -9.17
CA VAL A 130 2.80 6.77 -8.66
C VAL A 130 4.20 7.06 -8.13
N LYS A 131 5.05 7.70 -8.93
CA LYS A 131 6.43 8.04 -8.52
C LYS A 131 6.47 8.82 -7.21
N VAL A 132 5.70 9.90 -7.08
CA VAL A 132 5.68 10.72 -5.87
C VAL A 132 5.16 9.93 -4.66
N ILE A 133 4.08 9.16 -4.82
CA ILE A 133 3.51 8.35 -3.74
C ILE A 133 4.53 7.30 -3.26
N LEU A 134 5.24 6.63 -4.17
CA LEU A 134 6.29 5.67 -3.78
C LEU A 134 7.40 6.36 -2.98
N THR A 135 7.83 7.57 -3.37
CA THR A 135 8.84 8.34 -2.61
C THR A 135 8.35 8.71 -1.22
N LEU A 136 7.10 9.20 -1.10
CA LEU A 136 6.50 9.52 0.20
C LEU A 136 6.39 8.28 1.09
N ARG A 137 5.96 7.14 0.53
CA ARG A 137 5.87 5.87 1.25
C ARG A 137 7.21 5.42 1.83
N LYS A 138 8.34 5.77 1.21
CA LYS A 138 9.68 5.40 1.71
C LYS A 138 10.11 6.18 2.95
N VAL A 139 9.50 7.32 3.25
CA VAL A 139 9.95 8.22 4.32
C VAL A 139 8.94 8.37 5.46
N TYR A 140 7.65 8.09 5.20
CA TYR A 140 6.59 8.18 6.22
C TYR A 140 6.11 6.81 6.72
N ASP A 141 6.51 6.43 7.94
CA ASP A 141 5.94 5.30 8.68
C ASP A 141 4.64 5.71 9.39
N ASN A 142 3.55 5.73 8.63
CA ASN A 142 2.21 5.95 9.16
C ASN A 142 1.25 4.89 8.61
N SER A 143 0.61 4.13 9.50
CA SER A 143 -0.20 2.99 9.07
C SER A 143 -1.40 3.31 8.21
N SER A 144 -2.05 4.44 8.46
CA SER A 144 -3.17 4.85 7.59
C SER A 144 -2.65 5.25 6.22
N PHE A 145 -1.58 6.04 6.17
CA PHE A 145 -0.99 6.45 4.89
C PHE A 145 -0.49 5.25 4.08
N GLN A 146 0.22 4.32 4.71
CA GLN A 146 0.71 3.09 4.07
C GLN A 146 -0.43 2.21 3.54
N LEU A 147 -1.52 2.09 4.30
CA LEU A 147 -2.70 1.31 3.91
C LEU A 147 -3.39 1.90 2.69
N TYR A 148 -3.83 3.17 2.79
CA TYR A 148 -4.59 3.81 1.72
C TYR A 148 -3.75 3.96 0.45
N SER A 149 -2.50 4.41 0.57
CA SER A 149 -1.63 4.59 -0.61
C SER A 149 -1.33 3.28 -1.34
N ALA A 150 -1.09 2.17 -0.64
CA ALA A 150 -0.90 0.88 -1.28
C ALA A 150 -2.18 0.39 -1.97
N HIS A 151 -3.33 0.52 -1.30
CA HIS A 151 -4.61 0.11 -1.89
C HIS A 151 -4.93 0.94 -3.13
N ALA A 152 -4.86 2.27 -3.06
CA ALA A 152 -5.11 3.15 -4.19
C ALA A 152 -4.14 2.90 -5.35
N LEU A 153 -2.84 2.70 -5.07
CA LEU A 153 -1.85 2.36 -6.10
C LEU A 153 -2.22 1.06 -6.82
N VAL A 154 -2.39 -0.04 -6.09
CA VAL A 154 -2.68 -1.35 -6.71
C VAL A 154 -3.97 -1.26 -7.54
N ILE A 155 -5.03 -0.73 -6.96
CA ILE A 155 -6.32 -0.65 -7.63
C ILE A 155 -6.27 0.23 -8.87
N SER A 156 -5.66 1.42 -8.79
CA SER A 156 -5.57 2.35 -9.91
C SER A 156 -4.62 1.84 -11.00
N ILE A 157 -3.53 1.17 -10.64
CA ILE A 157 -2.61 0.57 -11.63
C ILE A 157 -3.29 -0.55 -12.41
N LEU A 158 -4.05 -1.42 -11.73
CA LEU A 158 -4.82 -2.50 -12.37
C LEU A 158 -5.93 -1.95 -13.27
N SER A 159 -6.62 -0.92 -12.77
CA SER A 159 -7.58 -0.09 -13.48
C SER A 159 -7.01 0.42 -14.81
N HIS A 160 -5.78 0.92 -14.81
CA HIS A 160 -5.10 1.42 -16.00
C HIS A 160 -4.36 0.34 -16.82
N GLN A 161 -4.42 -0.94 -16.42
CA GLN A 161 -3.74 -2.07 -17.07
C GLN A 161 -2.21 -1.89 -17.16
N ARG A 162 -1.59 -1.26 -16.16
CA ARG A 162 -0.16 -0.92 -16.15
C ARG A 162 0.67 -1.86 -15.28
N LEU A 163 0.81 -3.12 -15.71
CA LEU A 163 1.59 -4.13 -14.96
C LEU A 163 3.05 -3.73 -14.71
N ASP A 164 3.63 -2.86 -15.55
CA ASP A 164 4.94 -2.27 -15.33
C ASP A 164 4.99 -1.38 -14.08
N LEU A 165 3.96 -0.59 -13.82
CA LEU A 165 3.83 0.21 -12.59
C LEU A 165 3.53 -0.68 -11.38
N LEU A 166 2.81 -1.78 -11.58
CA LEU A 166 2.55 -2.75 -10.51
C LEU A 166 3.85 -3.42 -10.08
N GLN A 167 4.69 -3.76 -11.05
CA GLN A 167 6.03 -4.27 -10.83
C GLN A 167 6.86 -3.24 -10.05
N GLN A 168 6.85 -1.96 -10.47
CA GLN A 168 7.54 -0.88 -9.77
C GLN A 168 7.10 -0.75 -8.30
N PHE A 169 5.79 -0.77 -8.03
CA PHE A 169 5.25 -0.74 -6.67
C PHE A 169 5.77 -1.92 -5.85
N MET A 170 5.66 -3.15 -6.37
CA MET A 170 6.11 -4.35 -5.65
C MET A 170 7.63 -4.32 -5.38
N CYS A 171 8.43 -3.78 -6.31
CA CYS A 171 9.87 -3.60 -6.12
C CYS A 171 10.24 -2.52 -5.10
N SER A 172 9.36 -1.53 -4.88
CA SER A 172 9.62 -0.45 -3.94
C SER A 172 9.46 -0.84 -2.47
N ILE A 173 8.88 -2.01 -2.20
CA ILE A 173 8.64 -2.49 -0.83
C ILE A 173 9.93 -3.07 -0.28
N GLU A 174 10.56 -2.31 0.61
CA GLU A 174 11.86 -2.58 1.21
C GLU A 174 11.78 -2.66 2.75
N LYS A 175 10.84 -1.93 3.37
CA LYS A 175 10.73 -1.81 4.84
C LYS A 175 9.46 -2.44 5.38
N ASP A 176 9.50 -2.94 6.62
CA ASP A 176 8.37 -3.63 7.27
C ASP A 176 7.06 -2.83 7.26
N TYR A 177 7.13 -1.52 7.48
CA TYR A 177 5.93 -0.67 7.50
C TYR A 177 5.30 -0.48 6.11
N GLU A 178 6.06 -0.69 5.03
CA GLU A 178 5.54 -0.54 3.67
C GLU A 178 4.64 -1.72 3.29
N TYR A 179 4.76 -2.85 4.01
CA TYR A 179 3.84 -3.98 3.93
C TYR A 179 2.50 -3.74 4.65
N GLN A 180 2.23 -2.55 5.18
CA GLN A 180 0.96 -2.27 5.86
C GLN A 180 -0.19 -2.05 4.86
N PHE A 181 -0.63 -3.13 4.20
CA PHE A 181 -1.80 -3.19 3.33
C PHE A 181 -2.36 -4.61 3.24
N SER A 182 -3.47 -4.81 2.52
CA SER A 182 -4.15 -6.10 2.42
C SER A 182 -3.24 -7.24 1.94
N CYS A 183 -3.16 -8.33 2.71
CA CYS A 183 -2.49 -9.57 2.31
C CYS A 183 -3.10 -10.17 1.04
N ASN A 184 -4.41 -10.02 0.86
CA ASN A 184 -5.11 -10.47 -0.34
C ASN A 184 -4.67 -9.66 -1.57
N LEU A 185 -4.60 -8.33 -1.48
CA LEU A 185 -4.06 -7.51 -2.58
C LEU A 185 -2.62 -7.88 -2.90
N TYR A 186 -1.78 -8.08 -1.89
CA TYR A 186 -0.41 -8.55 -2.09
C TYR A 186 -0.34 -9.89 -2.84
N ALA A 187 -1.21 -10.85 -2.49
CA ALA A 187 -1.31 -12.13 -3.20
C ALA A 187 -1.77 -11.96 -4.65
N ILE A 188 -2.74 -11.08 -4.91
CA ILE A 188 -3.19 -10.73 -6.27
C ILE A 188 -2.03 -10.14 -7.08
N CYS A 189 -1.26 -9.20 -6.51
CA CYS A 189 -0.08 -8.63 -7.17
C CYS A 189 0.95 -9.72 -7.52
N LYS A 190 1.23 -10.64 -6.59
CA LYS A 190 2.15 -11.77 -6.82
C LYS A 190 1.65 -12.67 -7.95
N PHE A 191 0.36 -13.01 -7.96
CA PHE A 191 -0.25 -13.81 -9.03
C PHE A 191 -0.10 -13.13 -10.40
N LEU A 192 -0.51 -11.87 -10.52
CA LEU A 192 -0.48 -11.12 -11.78
C LEU A 192 0.94 -10.94 -12.33
N LEU A 193 1.92 -10.78 -11.45
CA LEU A 193 3.34 -10.67 -11.82
C LEU A 193 4.02 -12.05 -12.00
N GLY A 194 3.30 -13.16 -11.80
CA GLY A 194 3.87 -14.51 -11.87
C GLY A 194 4.96 -14.77 -10.83
N LEU A 195 4.86 -14.13 -9.66
CA LEU A 195 5.81 -14.25 -8.56
C LEU A 195 5.36 -15.32 -7.58
N PRO A 196 6.31 -16.11 -7.03
CA PRO A 196 5.97 -17.10 -6.04
C PRO A 196 5.73 -16.46 -4.66
N LEU A 197 4.95 -17.18 -3.85
CA LEU A 197 4.82 -16.99 -2.41
C LEU A 197 5.98 -17.70 -1.71
N VAL A 198 6.76 -16.93 -0.97
CA VAL A 198 7.87 -17.42 -0.15
C VAL A 198 7.42 -17.62 1.31
N PRO A 199 8.18 -18.33 2.16
CA PRO A 199 7.81 -18.60 3.56
C PRO A 199 7.32 -17.38 4.35
N ALA A 200 7.98 -16.22 4.20
CA ALA A 200 7.56 -14.99 4.87
C ALA A 200 6.17 -14.49 4.41
N ASP A 201 5.80 -14.73 3.14
CA ASP A 201 4.47 -14.42 2.60
C ASP A 201 3.40 -15.29 3.29
N LEU A 202 3.66 -16.59 3.49
CA LEU A 202 2.74 -17.51 4.14
C LEU A 202 2.49 -17.13 5.61
N VAL A 203 3.55 -16.72 6.32
CA VAL A 203 3.45 -16.20 7.70
C VAL A 203 2.61 -14.92 7.74
N ARG A 204 2.79 -14.02 6.77
CA ARG A 204 2.01 -12.79 6.64
C ARG A 204 0.53 -13.07 6.39
N MET A 205 0.22 -14.07 5.57
CA MET A 205 -1.14 -14.49 5.21
C MET A 205 -1.83 -15.38 6.25
N ALA A 206 -1.14 -15.74 7.35
CA ALA A 206 -1.60 -16.77 8.27
C ALA A 206 -3.04 -16.56 8.78
N LYS A 207 -3.41 -15.33 9.15
CA LYS A 207 -4.76 -15.02 9.61
C LYS A 207 -5.81 -15.16 8.50
N ASP A 208 -5.49 -14.74 7.28
CA ASP A 208 -6.40 -14.76 6.13
C ASP A 208 -6.73 -16.19 5.68
N VAL A 209 -5.86 -17.16 6.00
CA VAL A 209 -6.09 -18.59 5.77
C VAL A 209 -6.62 -19.35 7.00
N ASP A 210 -7.21 -18.62 7.96
CA ASP A 210 -7.76 -19.13 9.23
C ASP A 210 -6.76 -19.78 10.21
N PHE A 211 -5.45 -19.55 10.06
CA PHE A 211 -4.48 -20.00 11.04
C PHE A 211 -4.45 -19.08 12.28
N ARG A 212 -4.84 -19.63 13.43
CA ARG A 212 -5.01 -18.85 14.69
C ARG A 212 -3.86 -18.99 15.69
N LYS A 213 -2.96 -19.97 15.53
CA LYS A 213 -1.92 -20.31 16.52
C LYS A 213 -0.66 -19.42 16.38
N LEU A 214 -0.82 -18.11 16.54
CA LEU A 214 0.19 -17.10 16.20
C LEU A 214 1.32 -16.92 17.23
N ASN A 215 1.28 -17.59 18.38
CA ASN A 215 2.24 -17.34 19.47
C ASN A 215 3.69 -17.61 19.04
N TYR A 216 3.95 -18.69 18.30
CA TYR A 216 5.31 -18.98 17.84
C TYR A 216 5.78 -18.06 16.71
N ILE A 217 4.86 -17.63 15.83
CA ILE A 217 5.14 -16.59 14.81
C ILE A 217 5.57 -15.26 15.46
N LYS A 218 5.03 -14.94 16.64
CA LYS A 218 5.37 -13.72 17.37
C LYS A 218 6.68 -13.85 18.15
N ASN A 219 6.85 -14.97 18.85
CA ASN A 219 7.93 -15.14 19.83
C ASN A 219 9.23 -15.72 19.24
N TYR A 220 9.12 -16.40 18.09
CA TYR A 220 10.22 -17.13 17.43
C TYR A 220 10.10 -17.01 15.89
N PRO A 221 10.04 -15.78 15.33
CA PRO A 221 9.74 -15.60 13.91
C PRO A 221 10.82 -16.21 13.01
N THR A 222 12.11 -16.09 13.36
CA THR A 222 13.23 -16.65 12.58
C THR A 222 13.14 -18.17 12.53
N GLU A 223 13.01 -18.84 13.68
CA GLU A 223 12.90 -20.30 13.73
C GLU A 223 11.60 -20.79 13.09
N PHE A 224 10.50 -20.02 13.21
CA PHE A 224 9.25 -20.35 12.55
C PHE A 224 9.41 -20.33 11.02
N ILE A 225 10.02 -19.29 10.45
CA ILE A 225 10.28 -19.21 9.01
C ILE A 225 11.19 -20.36 8.55
N SER A 226 12.29 -20.62 9.25
CA SER A 226 13.20 -21.72 8.89
C SER A 226 12.53 -23.10 8.99
N THR A 227 11.71 -23.31 10.02
CA THR A 227 10.92 -24.55 10.16
C THR A 227 9.90 -24.65 9.03
N LEU A 228 9.26 -23.54 8.65
CA LEU A 228 8.29 -23.49 7.57
C LEU A 228 8.91 -23.86 6.23
N GLU A 229 10.08 -23.32 5.92
CA GLU A 229 10.87 -23.71 4.74
C GLU A 229 11.11 -25.21 4.67
N ASN A 230 11.45 -25.83 5.80
CA ASN A 230 11.66 -27.27 5.86
C ASN A 230 10.35 -28.04 5.65
N GLN A 231 9.23 -27.57 6.23
CA GLN A 231 7.93 -28.20 6.02
C GLN A 231 7.47 -28.12 4.56
N MET A 232 7.72 -27.00 3.87
CA MET A 232 7.44 -26.88 2.43
C MET A 232 8.20 -27.93 1.62
N LYS A 233 9.48 -28.15 1.93
CA LYS A 233 10.31 -29.17 1.27
C LYS A 233 9.84 -30.59 1.58
N VAL A 234 9.53 -30.89 2.85
CA VAL A 234 9.15 -32.24 3.30
C VAL A 234 7.78 -32.65 2.78
N LEU A 235 6.78 -31.76 2.84
CA LEU A 235 5.41 -32.09 2.46
C LEU A 235 5.21 -32.09 0.95
N TYR A 236 5.85 -31.15 0.25
CA TYR A 236 5.54 -30.84 -1.15
C TYR A 236 6.76 -30.85 -2.08
N GLY A 237 7.98 -30.97 -1.56
CA GLY A 237 9.20 -30.92 -2.39
C GLY A 237 9.52 -29.53 -2.94
N ILE A 238 8.95 -28.46 -2.35
CA ILE A 238 9.05 -27.09 -2.86
C ILE A 238 9.73 -26.15 -1.87
N THR A 239 10.24 -25.03 -2.37
CA THR A 239 10.77 -23.91 -1.56
C THR A 239 9.91 -22.65 -1.63
N SER A 240 8.93 -22.64 -2.54
CA SER A 240 8.02 -21.53 -2.78
C SER A 240 6.78 -22.03 -3.53
N LEU A 241 5.64 -21.34 -3.40
CA LEU A 241 4.36 -21.70 -4.03
C LEU A 241 3.99 -20.72 -5.13
N PHE A 242 3.61 -21.19 -6.32
CA PHE A 242 2.96 -20.31 -7.29
C PHE A 242 1.44 -20.42 -7.13
N ILE A 243 0.78 -19.27 -7.00
CA ILE A 243 -0.70 -19.23 -6.92
C ILE A 243 -1.31 -19.85 -8.19
N SER A 244 -0.67 -19.67 -9.34
CA SER A 244 -1.09 -20.23 -10.62
C SER A 244 -1.14 -21.76 -10.66
N ASP A 245 -0.49 -22.45 -9.72
CA ASP A 245 -0.54 -23.92 -9.63
C ASP A 245 -1.88 -24.40 -9.05
N PHE A 246 -2.58 -23.53 -8.33
CA PHE A 246 -3.86 -23.84 -7.68
C PHE A 246 -5.05 -23.19 -8.38
N PHE A 247 -4.82 -22.04 -9.00
CA PHE A 247 -5.85 -21.15 -9.46
C PHE A 247 -5.54 -20.63 -10.87
N THR A 248 -6.53 -20.68 -11.75
CA THR A 248 -6.43 -20.19 -13.12
C THR A 248 -7.36 -19.00 -13.35
N SER A 249 -7.06 -18.16 -14.34
CA SER A 249 -7.78 -16.88 -14.56
C SER A 249 -9.27 -17.04 -14.91
N ASN A 250 -9.72 -18.20 -15.36
CA ASN A 250 -11.14 -18.46 -15.59
C ASN A 250 -11.95 -18.62 -14.28
N GLN A 251 -11.30 -18.76 -13.12
CA GLN A 251 -11.97 -18.99 -11.82
C GLN A 251 -12.20 -17.70 -11.01
N TRP A 252 -11.78 -16.52 -11.50
CA TRP A 252 -11.92 -15.24 -10.77
C TRP A 252 -13.36 -14.89 -10.42
N GLY A 253 -14.31 -15.27 -11.29
CA GLY A 253 -15.74 -15.03 -11.06
C GLY A 253 -16.34 -15.84 -9.91
N ASP A 254 -15.73 -16.96 -9.53
CA ASP A 254 -16.24 -17.89 -8.51
C ASP A 254 -15.73 -17.55 -7.10
N LEU A 255 -14.79 -16.62 -6.99
CA LEU A 255 -14.21 -16.24 -5.72
C LEU A 255 -15.19 -15.41 -4.88
N GLN A 256 -15.15 -15.65 -3.57
CA GLN A 256 -15.77 -14.74 -2.61
C GLN A 256 -15.19 -13.34 -2.79
N LYS A 257 -16.00 -12.31 -2.56
CA LYS A 257 -15.54 -10.93 -2.61
C LYS A 257 -15.15 -10.45 -1.22
N GLN A 258 -14.10 -9.63 -1.16
CA GLN A 258 -13.68 -8.87 0.01
C GLN A 258 -13.85 -7.39 -0.29
N SER A 259 -14.57 -6.67 0.57
CA SER A 259 -14.67 -5.22 0.47
C SER A 259 -13.46 -4.57 1.14
N ILE A 260 -12.78 -3.66 0.44
CA ILE A 260 -11.61 -2.94 0.94
C ILE A 260 -11.78 -1.43 0.79
N ALA A 261 -11.27 -0.68 1.76
CA ALA A 261 -11.18 0.77 1.64
C ALA A 261 -10.00 1.13 0.73
N VAL A 262 -10.25 1.85 -0.37
CA VAL A 262 -9.24 2.16 -1.39
C VAL A 262 -8.77 3.59 -1.27
N TYR A 263 -9.69 4.55 -1.28
CA TYR A 263 -9.35 5.98 -1.32
C TYR A 263 -9.51 6.65 0.04
N ALA A 264 -8.47 7.39 0.45
CA ALA A 264 -8.53 8.27 1.62
C ALA A 264 -9.26 9.57 1.28
N ASN A 265 -9.09 10.07 0.05
CA ASN A 265 -9.74 11.26 -0.46
C ASN A 265 -11.27 11.09 -0.51
N VAL A 266 -11.95 11.88 0.32
CA VAL A 266 -13.41 11.83 0.49
C VAL A 266 -14.22 12.38 -0.69
N SER A 267 -13.57 13.04 -1.65
CA SER A 267 -14.23 13.49 -2.88
C SER A 267 -14.37 12.36 -3.92
N LEU A 268 -13.67 11.24 -3.72
CA LEU A 268 -13.75 10.05 -4.57
C LEU A 268 -14.84 9.11 -4.01
N ASN A 269 -16.01 9.08 -4.65
CA ASN A 269 -17.21 8.39 -4.13
C ASN A 269 -17.13 6.84 -4.11
N SER A 270 -16.04 6.22 -4.60
CA SER A 270 -15.80 4.77 -4.51
C SER A 270 -14.77 4.43 -3.43
N ARG A 271 -14.97 4.92 -2.19
CA ARG A 271 -14.04 4.67 -1.09
C ARG A 271 -13.91 3.18 -0.74
N TRP A 272 -14.93 2.39 -1.03
CA TRP A 272 -14.94 0.94 -0.83
C TRP A 272 -15.13 0.24 -2.16
N ILE A 273 -14.29 -0.76 -2.43
CA ILE A 273 -14.35 -1.57 -3.64
C ILE A 273 -14.31 -3.04 -3.24
N ASP A 274 -15.16 -3.82 -3.89
CA ASP A 274 -15.17 -5.27 -3.74
C ASP A 274 -14.15 -5.90 -4.70
N ILE A 275 -13.20 -6.63 -4.14
CA ILE A 275 -12.18 -7.37 -4.90
C ILE A 275 -12.34 -8.88 -4.69
N PRO A 276 -11.91 -9.74 -5.62
CA PRO A 276 -11.86 -11.17 -5.38
C PRO A 276 -10.96 -11.51 -4.18
N PHE A 277 -11.42 -12.40 -3.30
CA PHE A 277 -10.69 -12.84 -2.13
C PHE A 277 -9.93 -14.13 -2.42
N LEU A 278 -8.77 -14.01 -3.05
CA LEU A 278 -7.94 -15.13 -3.48
C LEU A 278 -7.54 -16.06 -2.32
N LEU A 279 -7.25 -15.51 -1.13
CA LEU A 279 -6.87 -16.30 0.05
C LEU A 279 -8.05 -17.09 0.66
N SER A 280 -9.29 -16.86 0.20
CA SER A 280 -10.44 -17.71 0.55
C SER A 280 -10.55 -18.96 -0.32
N TYR A 281 -9.84 -19.01 -1.45
CA TYR A 281 -9.93 -20.12 -2.39
C TYR A 281 -9.41 -21.41 -1.75
N LYS A 282 -10.31 -22.40 -1.62
CA LYS A 282 -10.11 -23.57 -0.76
C LYS A 282 -8.82 -24.34 -1.05
N PRO A 283 -8.47 -24.69 -2.30
CA PRO A 283 -7.20 -25.39 -2.59
C PRO A 283 -5.95 -24.65 -2.11
N LEU A 284 -5.85 -23.34 -2.39
CA LEU A 284 -4.72 -22.53 -1.96
C LEU A 284 -4.69 -22.38 -0.43
N LYS A 285 -5.85 -22.08 0.16
CA LYS A 285 -6.03 -21.89 1.60
C LYS A 285 -5.65 -23.13 2.40
N ASP A 286 -6.12 -24.30 1.97
CA ASP A 286 -5.88 -25.56 2.67
C ASP A 286 -4.39 -25.92 2.66
N VAL A 287 -3.67 -25.72 1.54
CA VAL A 287 -2.22 -25.96 1.45
C VAL A 287 -1.43 -25.02 2.36
N ILE A 288 -1.71 -23.71 2.31
CA ILE A 288 -1.01 -22.74 3.18
C ILE A 288 -1.27 -23.07 4.66
N ARG A 289 -2.53 -23.38 5.02
CA ARG A 289 -2.91 -23.71 6.39
C ARG A 289 -2.22 -24.99 6.87
N GLU A 290 -2.16 -26.04 6.06
CA GLU A 290 -1.48 -27.29 6.41
C GLU A 290 0.01 -27.04 6.71
N ILE A 291 0.70 -26.30 5.85
CA ILE A 291 2.12 -25.95 6.06
C ILE A 291 2.30 -25.22 7.39
N LEU A 292 1.45 -24.23 7.69
CA LEU A 292 1.49 -23.48 8.95
C LEU A 292 1.22 -24.37 10.18
N GLU A 293 0.27 -25.30 10.08
CA GLU A 293 -0.06 -26.24 11.16
C GLU A 293 1.07 -27.21 11.45
N LYS A 294 1.68 -27.80 10.40
CA LYS A 294 2.82 -28.71 10.56
C LYS A 294 4.04 -27.97 11.11
N THR A 295 4.29 -26.75 10.64
CA THR A 295 5.34 -25.88 11.16
C THR A 295 5.17 -25.62 12.65
N HIS A 296 3.93 -25.30 13.07
CA HIS A 296 3.62 -25.04 14.47
C HIS A 296 3.91 -26.25 15.36
N GLU A 297 3.42 -27.43 14.99
CA GLU A 297 3.61 -28.63 15.82
C GLU A 297 5.08 -29.07 15.87
N GLU A 298 5.81 -28.98 14.75
CA GLU A 298 7.24 -29.30 14.70
C GLU A 298 8.07 -28.36 15.59
N LEU A 299 7.89 -27.05 15.44
CA LEU A 299 8.62 -26.07 16.24
C LEU A 299 8.32 -26.20 17.73
N LYS A 300 7.07 -26.52 18.09
CA LYS A 300 6.67 -26.79 19.47
C LYS A 300 7.41 -27.99 20.06
N ILE A 301 7.57 -29.07 19.28
CA ILE A 301 8.32 -30.26 19.70
C ILE A 301 9.80 -29.91 19.87
N GLU A 302 10.38 -29.21 18.90
CA GLU A 302 11.78 -28.83 18.89
C GLU A 302 12.14 -27.92 20.08
N LEU A 303 11.37 -26.87 20.31
CA LEU A 303 11.57 -25.98 21.46
C LEU A 303 11.41 -26.71 22.80
N ARG A 304 10.54 -27.73 22.88
CA ARG A 304 10.41 -28.55 24.09
C ARG A 304 11.67 -29.39 24.33
N LYS A 305 12.23 -30.01 23.28
CA LYS A 305 13.46 -30.80 23.36
C LYS A 305 14.64 -29.92 23.80
N ARG A 306 14.81 -28.75 23.18
CA ARG A 306 15.88 -27.79 23.54
C ARG A 306 15.81 -27.35 24.99
N ARG A 307 14.61 -27.03 25.50
CA ARG A 307 14.41 -26.69 26.92
C ARG A 307 14.76 -27.86 27.85
N GLN A 308 14.44 -29.10 27.47
CA GLN A 308 14.82 -30.29 28.24
C GLN A 308 16.33 -30.54 28.22
N ALA A 309 17.02 -30.16 27.14
CA ALA A 309 18.47 -30.20 27.02
C ALA A 309 19.19 -29.03 27.75
N GLY A 310 18.44 -28.11 28.37
CA GLY A 310 18.99 -26.96 29.09
C GLY A 310 19.35 -25.76 28.19
N GLU A 311 18.98 -25.78 26.91
CA GLU A 311 19.21 -24.65 26.01
C GLU A 311 18.23 -23.51 26.29
N ILE A 312 18.76 -22.29 26.44
CA ILE A 312 17.96 -21.07 26.55
C ILE A 312 17.70 -20.54 25.14
N VAL A 313 16.51 -20.81 24.62
CA VAL A 313 16.04 -20.16 23.38
C VAL A 313 15.38 -18.84 23.77
N ALA A 314 16.07 -17.74 23.49
CA ALA A 314 15.56 -16.39 23.75
C ALA A 314 14.29 -16.14 22.91
N VAL A 315 13.28 -15.56 23.53
CA VAL A 315 12.14 -15.00 22.79
C VAL A 315 12.64 -13.79 22.04
N GLU A 316 12.37 -13.72 20.74
CA GLU A 316 12.66 -12.54 19.94
C GLU A 316 11.62 -11.46 20.27
N ILE A 317 11.98 -10.54 21.16
CA ILE A 317 11.18 -9.35 21.44
C ILE A 317 11.44 -8.36 20.31
N GLU A 318 10.46 -8.22 19.41
CA GLU A 318 10.39 -7.24 18.31
C GLU A 318 11.73 -6.93 17.61
N LYS A 319 12.24 -7.90 16.84
CA LYS A 319 13.13 -7.57 15.72
C LYS A 319 12.30 -7.48 14.43
N LYS A 320 12.64 -6.46 13.63
CA LYS A 320 12.12 -6.23 12.27
C LYS A 320 12.13 -7.55 11.50
N ARG A 321 11.01 -7.91 10.88
CA ARG A 321 10.92 -9.12 10.05
C ARG A 321 11.61 -8.81 8.75
N GLU A 322 12.75 -9.44 8.47
CA GLU A 322 13.36 -9.33 7.14
C GLU A 322 12.45 -9.98 6.11
N PHE A 323 11.67 -9.16 5.41
CA PHE A 323 10.91 -9.60 4.25
C PHE A 323 11.85 -9.61 3.04
N LEU A 324 11.85 -10.71 2.29
CA LEU A 324 12.51 -10.77 0.99
C LEU A 324 11.87 -9.74 0.05
N ASN A 325 12.66 -8.79 -0.44
CA ASN A 325 12.19 -7.78 -1.39
C ASN A 325 11.60 -8.48 -2.64
N PRO A 326 10.34 -8.21 -3.03
CA PRO A 326 9.71 -8.83 -4.19
C PRO A 326 10.50 -8.68 -5.49
N CYS A 327 11.27 -7.61 -5.65
CA CYS A 327 12.17 -7.37 -6.79
C CYS A 327 13.20 -8.49 -6.96
N SER A 328 13.74 -9.02 -5.86
CA SER A 328 14.75 -10.09 -5.90
C SER A 328 14.23 -11.40 -6.52
N LEU A 329 12.91 -11.57 -6.58
CA LEU A 329 12.23 -12.74 -7.13
C LEU A 329 11.81 -12.56 -8.60
N MET A 330 11.90 -11.34 -9.14
CA MET A 330 11.59 -11.04 -10.53
C MET A 330 12.76 -11.47 -11.42
N ARG A 331 12.77 -12.73 -11.84
CA ARG A 331 13.57 -13.13 -13.01
C ARG A 331 12.91 -12.52 -14.25
N VAL A 332 13.68 -11.78 -15.05
CA VAL A 332 13.29 -11.27 -16.36
C VAL A 332 12.68 -12.41 -17.16
N ARG A 333 11.34 -12.47 -17.27
CA ARG A 333 10.69 -13.26 -18.31
C ARG A 333 11.13 -12.62 -19.62
N LYS A 334 12.17 -13.17 -20.26
CA LYS A 334 12.36 -12.96 -21.69
C LYS A 334 11.09 -13.51 -22.34
N ASN A 335 10.28 -12.62 -22.88
CA ASN A 335 9.13 -12.95 -23.69
C ASN A 335 9.60 -13.88 -24.81
N ASN A 336 9.20 -15.16 -24.75
CA ASN A 336 9.09 -15.94 -25.97
C ASN A 336 7.73 -15.58 -26.56
N CYS A 337 7.78 -14.80 -27.64
CA CYS A 337 6.66 -14.64 -28.57
C CYS A 337 6.30 -15.99 -29.20
#